data_AF-A0A8I0PCA4-F1
#
_entry.id   AF-A0A8I0PCA4-F1
#
_cell.length_a   1.000
_cell.length_b   1.000
_cell.length_c   1.000
_cell.angle_alpha   90.00
_cell.angle_beta   90.00
_cell.angle_gamma   90.00
#
_symmetry.space_group_name_H-M   'P 1'
#
loop_
_entity.id
_entity.type
_entity.pdbx_description
1 polymer ?
#
loop_
_entity_poly.entity_id
_entity_poly.type
_entity_poly.pdbx_seq_one_letter_code
_entity_poly.pdbx_strand_id
1 'polypeptide(L)'
;MMRLCEFQRSPSRKCVGKRAHRQQGGRPWAEDAYGRSRPVDVVCVHLIAAETSGRTSLSTAILPQPESSCPAQALGVGSVYVSPHASDGHSDGSPREHLGGRRVLTEELVRDARRQVRSGASVDHLARAIGVSSRALSKAVYGATWRRVDDPPPISRPMPADPDQPSPTVLNEDHVRRLRREHADGASVRYLATRNGLPYNTVHDAIRGVTWGHVGGQVPEDLPGEPRRPGVLLTAASVGEMRRAHAGGASLRSLADKFRLEYATVRAAVRGATWRHLTDPPPVPATGRGGRHALTSEQEADLVGMREQSGSTYAQLGAAFGISESTAWHVYKRCRGSAPD
;
A
#
# COMPACT_ATOMS: atom_id res chain seq x y z
N MET A 1 35.92 64.25 24.17
CA MET A 1 35.26 62.93 24.05
C MET A 1 35.23 62.58 22.56
N MET A 2 36.19 61.76 22.11
CA MET A 2 35.99 60.38 21.61
C MET A 2 34.92 60.25 20.51
N ARG A 3 35.10 59.57 19.37
CA ARG A 3 36.20 58.90 18.66
C ARG A 3 35.57 58.57 17.29
N LEU A 4 36.10 59.07 16.17
CA LEU A 4 35.70 58.62 14.83
C LEU A 4 36.52 57.38 14.49
N CYS A 5 35.88 56.21 14.39
CA CYS A 5 36.50 54.98 13.91
C CYS A 5 36.36 54.87 12.39
N GLU A 6 37.47 55.13 11.70
CA GLU A 6 37.75 54.61 10.35
C GLU A 6 37.79 53.08 10.38
N PHE A 7 37.06 52.45 9.47
CA PHE A 7 37.13 51.00 9.23
C PHE A 7 37.89 50.76 7.91
N GLN A 8 39.20 50.56 8.03
CA GLN A 8 40.05 50.12 6.93
C GLN A 8 39.72 48.66 6.55
N ARG A 9 39.38 48.42 5.27
CA ARG A 9 39.27 47.08 4.70
C ARG A 9 40.62 46.66 4.10
N SER A 10 41.25 45.63 4.67
CA SER A 10 42.39 44.92 4.09
C SER A 10 41.94 43.90 3.01
N PRO A 11 42.82 43.55 2.06
CA PRO A 11 42.48 42.76 0.87
C PRO A 11 42.53 41.25 1.12
N SER A 12 41.52 40.54 0.62
CA SER A 12 41.49 39.08 0.61
C SER A 12 42.16 38.51 -0.65
N ARG A 13 43.09 37.59 -0.40
CA ARG A 13 43.90 36.85 -1.37
C ARG A 13 43.01 36.01 -2.30
N LYS A 14 43.10 36.22 -3.62
CA LYS A 14 42.55 35.26 -4.60
C LYS A 14 43.62 34.26 -4.99
N CYS A 15 43.31 32.98 -4.72
CA CYS A 15 44.10 31.84 -5.14
C CYS A 15 44.07 31.68 -6.66
N VAL A 16 45.26 31.46 -7.22
CA VAL A 16 45.50 31.09 -8.62
C VAL A 16 45.10 29.62 -8.80
N GLY A 17 43.97 29.38 -9.45
CA GLY A 17 43.54 28.06 -9.92
C GLY A 17 43.88 27.89 -11.39
N LYS A 18 44.85 27.00 -11.67
CA LYS A 18 45.37 26.65 -13.00
C LYS A 18 44.25 26.18 -13.95
N ARG A 19 44.14 26.82 -15.12
CA ARG A 19 43.42 26.30 -16.30
C ARG A 19 44.18 25.11 -16.88
N ALA A 20 43.58 23.92 -16.84
CA ALA A 20 44.00 22.79 -17.67
C ALA A 20 43.26 22.88 -19.01
N HIS A 21 44.01 23.09 -20.10
CA HIS A 21 43.56 22.89 -21.47
C HIS A 21 43.18 21.41 -21.65
N ARG A 22 41.90 21.12 -21.88
CA ARG A 22 41.46 19.83 -22.41
C ARG A 22 41.22 19.99 -23.90
N GLN A 23 42.16 19.47 -24.69
CA GLN A 23 42.03 19.31 -26.14
C GLN A 23 40.78 18.48 -26.45
N GLN A 24 39.86 19.05 -27.23
CA GLN A 24 38.82 18.29 -27.91
C GLN A 24 39.44 17.69 -29.17
N GLY A 25 39.77 16.40 -29.12
CA GLY A 25 40.05 15.61 -30.32
C GLY A 25 38.75 15.36 -31.06
N GLY A 26 38.57 16.05 -32.19
CA GLY A 26 37.52 15.73 -33.15
C GLY A 26 37.77 14.35 -33.75
N ARG A 27 36.75 13.49 -33.73
CA ARG A 27 36.67 12.32 -34.61
C ARG A 27 35.75 12.65 -35.78
N PRO A 28 36.16 12.40 -37.03
CA PRO A 28 35.28 12.56 -38.18
C PRO A 28 34.25 11.43 -38.19
N TRP A 29 33.00 11.78 -38.49
CA TRP A 29 31.97 10.83 -38.86
C TRP A 29 32.16 10.52 -40.35
N ALA A 30 32.51 9.27 -40.65
CA ALA A 30 32.37 8.72 -42.00
C ALA A 30 30.95 8.13 -42.10
N GLU A 31 30.15 8.67 -43.01
CA GLU A 31 28.94 8.02 -43.48
C GLU A 31 29.34 6.91 -44.45
N ASP A 32 28.97 5.66 -44.13
CA ASP A 32 28.96 4.59 -45.13
C ASP A 32 27.51 4.27 -45.50
N ALA A 33 27.25 4.43 -46.80
CA ALA A 33 26.10 3.88 -47.50
C ALA A 33 26.25 2.36 -47.60
N TYR A 34 25.12 1.64 -47.56
CA TYR A 34 24.95 0.19 -47.71
C TYR A 34 25.07 -0.68 -46.44
N GLY A 35 23.91 -0.95 -45.83
CA GLY A 35 23.36 -2.31 -45.79
C GLY A 35 24.00 -3.35 -44.85
N ARG A 36 23.22 -3.69 -43.80
CA ARG A 36 23.20 -4.95 -43.04
C ARG A 36 24.49 -5.38 -42.32
N SER A 37 24.38 -5.59 -41.01
CA SER A 37 25.21 -6.58 -40.31
C SER A 37 24.40 -7.35 -39.26
N ARG A 38 24.52 -8.67 -39.37
CA ARG A 38 24.04 -9.70 -38.43
C ARG A 38 24.90 -9.67 -37.16
N PRO A 39 24.41 -10.17 -36.01
CA PRO A 39 25.27 -10.45 -34.88
C PRO A 39 26.20 -11.62 -35.19
N VAL A 40 27.48 -11.46 -34.88
CA VAL A 40 28.50 -12.51 -34.91
C VAL A 40 28.48 -13.18 -33.54
N ASP A 41 28.22 -14.48 -33.50
CA ASP A 41 28.35 -15.30 -32.31
C ASP A 41 29.83 -15.38 -31.90
N VAL A 42 30.14 -14.95 -30.68
CA VAL A 42 31.39 -15.29 -30.01
C VAL A 42 31.13 -16.46 -29.08
N VAL A 43 31.41 -17.64 -29.60
CA VAL A 43 31.60 -18.87 -28.84
C VAL A 43 32.89 -18.73 -28.04
N CYS A 44 32.81 -18.80 -26.70
CA CYS A 44 33.97 -19.05 -25.86
C CYS A 44 33.79 -20.38 -25.14
N VAL A 45 34.68 -21.30 -25.50
CA VAL A 45 34.79 -22.70 -25.08
C VAL A 45 35.44 -22.80 -23.70
N HIS A 46 34.93 -23.77 -22.94
CA HIS A 46 35.45 -24.44 -21.74
C HIS A 46 36.82 -24.04 -21.15
N LEU A 47 36.84 -23.93 -19.81
CA LEU A 47 37.84 -24.64 -19.03
C LEU A 47 37.21 -25.31 -17.81
N ILE A 48 37.30 -26.64 -17.80
CA ILE A 48 37.03 -27.54 -16.68
C ILE A 48 38.32 -27.57 -15.86
N ALA A 49 38.26 -27.26 -14.57
CA ALA A 49 39.28 -27.63 -13.60
C ALA A 49 38.63 -28.53 -12.56
N ALA A 50 38.95 -29.81 -12.65
CA ALA A 50 38.76 -30.79 -11.61
C ALA A 50 39.86 -30.59 -10.57
N GLU A 51 39.51 -30.57 -9.29
CA GLU A 51 40.46 -30.95 -8.26
C GLU A 51 39.80 -31.70 -7.12
N THR A 52 40.54 -32.70 -6.71
CA THR A 52 40.15 -33.89 -5.96
C THR A 52 40.51 -33.77 -4.48
N SER A 53 39.83 -34.60 -3.68
CA SER A 53 40.31 -35.22 -2.43
C SER A 53 40.18 -34.43 -1.14
N GLY A 54 39.41 -35.02 -0.22
CA GLY A 54 39.31 -34.60 1.18
C GLY A 54 38.39 -35.50 2.02
N ARG A 55 38.68 -36.81 2.06
CA ARG A 55 38.23 -37.75 3.12
C ARG A 55 38.52 -37.13 4.49
N THR A 56 37.65 -37.27 5.49
CA THR A 56 37.89 -38.01 6.76
C THR A 56 36.66 -37.98 7.69
N SER A 57 36.40 -39.14 8.31
CA SER A 57 35.75 -39.40 9.60
C SER A 57 34.24 -39.25 9.80
N LEU A 58 33.64 -40.45 9.75
CA LEU A 58 32.57 -40.93 10.62
C LEU A 58 32.87 -40.65 12.10
N SER A 59 31.89 -40.10 12.81
CA SER A 59 31.74 -40.26 14.27
C SER A 59 30.30 -40.63 14.57
N THR A 60 30.09 -41.93 14.77
CA THR A 60 28.94 -42.52 15.43
C THR A 60 28.98 -42.11 16.90
N ALA A 61 27.98 -41.36 17.37
CA ALA A 61 27.75 -41.13 18.79
C ALA A 61 26.34 -41.62 19.17
N ILE A 62 26.37 -42.52 20.14
CA ILE A 62 25.29 -43.32 20.69
C ILE A 62 24.37 -42.46 21.58
N LEU A 63 23.06 -42.67 21.43
CA LEU A 63 22.00 -42.17 22.32
C LEU A 63 22.17 -42.66 23.76
N PRO A 64 21.70 -41.88 24.74
CA PRO A 64 20.89 -42.48 25.79
C PRO A 64 19.53 -41.78 25.95
N GLN A 65 18.48 -42.60 25.90
CA GLN A 65 17.12 -42.27 26.32
C GLN A 65 17.06 -42.16 27.86
N PRO A 66 16.36 -41.16 28.42
CA PRO A 66 15.84 -41.28 29.77
C PRO A 66 14.41 -41.82 29.75
N GLU A 67 14.27 -43.07 30.15
CA GLU A 67 13.03 -43.63 30.71
C GLU A 67 12.76 -42.97 32.07
N SER A 68 11.54 -42.46 32.28
CA SER A 68 10.90 -42.31 33.60
C SER A 68 9.45 -41.86 33.41
N SER A 69 8.50 -42.79 33.55
CA SER A 69 7.75 -43.04 34.79
C SER A 69 6.54 -42.12 34.94
N CYS A 70 5.41 -42.55 34.35
CA CYS A 70 4.08 -42.07 34.73
C CYS A 70 3.52 -42.98 35.84
N PRO A 71 3.21 -42.47 37.04
CA PRO A 71 2.39 -43.22 37.97
C PRO A 71 0.91 -43.14 37.54
N ALA A 72 0.35 -44.32 37.33
CA ALA A 72 -1.08 -44.55 37.33
C ALA A 72 -1.70 -44.09 38.66
N GLN A 73 -2.74 -43.26 38.60
CA GLN A 73 -3.72 -43.19 39.68
C GLN A 73 -5.08 -43.64 39.14
N ALA A 74 -5.65 -44.51 39.96
CA ALA A 74 -6.82 -45.30 39.70
C ALA A 74 -8.03 -44.65 40.38
N LEU A 75 -9.21 -45.03 39.87
CA LEU A 75 -10.50 -45.10 40.56
C LEU A 75 -11.22 -43.79 40.91
N GLY A 76 -12.31 -43.57 40.18
CA GLY A 76 -13.37 -42.61 40.51
C GLY A 76 -14.62 -42.92 39.71
N VAL A 77 -15.22 -44.08 39.99
CA VAL A 77 -16.51 -44.53 39.45
C VAL A 77 -17.61 -43.60 39.97
N GLY A 78 -18.33 -42.95 39.06
CA GLY A 78 -19.46 -42.07 39.37
C GLY A 78 -20.34 -41.87 38.14
N SER A 79 -20.78 -42.97 37.51
CA SER A 79 -21.77 -42.96 36.45
C SER A 79 -23.15 -42.67 37.06
N VAL A 80 -23.58 -41.40 36.98
CA VAL A 80 -24.99 -41.05 37.11
C VAL A 80 -25.55 -41.00 35.69
N TYR A 81 -26.24 -42.08 35.34
CA TYR A 81 -27.02 -42.21 34.10
C TYR A 81 -28.19 -41.23 34.18
N VAL A 82 -28.10 -40.09 33.49
CA VAL A 82 -29.25 -39.21 33.24
C VAL A 82 -29.82 -39.61 31.88
N SER A 83 -31.05 -40.12 31.90
CA SER A 83 -31.83 -40.52 30.73
C SER A 83 -31.83 -39.46 29.63
N PRO A 84 -31.61 -39.83 28.36
CA PRO A 84 -31.86 -38.93 27.25
C PRO A 84 -33.37 -38.89 27.02
N HIS A 85 -34.01 -37.78 27.39
CA HIS A 85 -35.30 -37.44 26.81
C HIS A 85 -35.12 -37.29 25.31
N ALA A 86 -35.89 -38.08 24.56
CA ALA A 86 -36.10 -37.92 23.14
C ALA A 86 -36.65 -36.51 22.91
N SER A 87 -35.78 -35.58 22.53
CA SER A 87 -36.18 -34.30 21.96
C SER A 87 -36.45 -34.55 20.49
N ASP A 88 -37.73 -34.54 20.14
CA ASP A 88 -38.23 -34.55 18.78
C ASP A 88 -37.44 -33.59 17.90
N GLY A 89 -36.82 -34.17 16.87
CA GLY A 89 -36.11 -33.43 15.83
C GLY A 89 -37.07 -32.65 14.97
N HIS A 90 -37.55 -31.49 15.46
CA HIS A 90 -37.96 -30.39 14.60
C HIS A 90 -36.68 -29.72 14.08
N SER A 91 -36.08 -30.33 13.05
CA SER A 91 -35.20 -29.60 12.13
C SER A 91 -36.08 -28.65 11.32
N ASP A 92 -36.44 -27.54 11.95
CA ASP A 92 -36.98 -26.38 11.26
C ASP A 92 -35.91 -25.90 10.28
N GLY A 93 -36.14 -26.20 9.00
CA GLY A 93 -35.37 -25.71 7.87
C GLY A 93 -35.59 -24.22 7.70
N SER A 94 -35.15 -23.43 8.69
CA SER A 94 -35.14 -21.98 8.61
C SER A 94 -34.26 -21.60 7.40
N PRO A 95 -34.85 -20.98 6.35
CA PRO A 95 -34.10 -20.58 5.18
C PRO A 95 -33.04 -19.60 5.65
N ARG A 96 -31.76 -19.96 5.48
CA ARG A 96 -30.65 -19.01 5.62
C ARG A 96 -30.69 -18.06 4.43
N GLU A 97 -31.69 -17.18 4.42
CA GLU A 97 -31.70 -15.99 3.60
C GLU A 97 -30.39 -15.26 3.85
N HIS A 98 -29.48 -15.36 2.88
CA HIS A 98 -28.27 -14.57 2.84
C HIS A 98 -28.68 -13.13 2.52
N LEU A 99 -29.28 -12.46 3.51
CA LEU A 99 -29.54 -11.03 3.48
C LEU A 99 -28.18 -10.33 3.51
N GLY A 100 -27.59 -10.14 2.33
CA GLY A 100 -26.32 -9.44 2.09
C GLY A 100 -26.35 -7.94 2.45
N GLY A 101 -27.42 -7.47 3.11
CA GLY A 101 -27.45 -6.17 3.74
C GLY A 101 -26.65 -6.22 5.03
N ARG A 102 -25.61 -5.39 5.14
CA ARG A 102 -24.91 -5.16 6.42
C ARG A 102 -25.95 -4.77 7.48
N ARG A 103 -26.22 -5.67 8.42
CA ARG A 103 -27.13 -5.37 9.54
C ARG A 103 -26.55 -4.23 10.37
N VAL A 104 -27.40 -3.27 10.71
CA VAL A 104 -27.04 -2.14 11.56
C VAL A 104 -27.16 -2.58 13.02
N LEU A 105 -26.16 -2.27 13.84
CA LEU A 105 -26.25 -2.50 15.28
C LEU A 105 -27.38 -1.63 15.85
N THR A 106 -28.36 -2.24 16.51
CA THR A 106 -29.38 -1.53 17.29
C THR A 106 -28.96 -1.46 18.75
N GLU A 107 -29.65 -0.62 19.52
CA GLU A 107 -29.36 -0.47 20.94
C GLU A 107 -29.61 -1.78 21.71
N GLU A 108 -30.70 -2.48 21.39
CA GLU A 108 -31.08 -3.78 21.95
C GLU A 108 -30.00 -4.84 21.70
N LEU A 109 -29.49 -4.91 20.47
CA LEU A 109 -28.42 -5.85 20.11
C LEU A 109 -27.13 -5.56 20.88
N VAL A 110 -26.81 -4.28 21.15
CA VAL A 110 -25.65 -3.92 21.97
C VAL A 110 -25.86 -4.30 23.43
N ARG A 111 -27.06 -4.10 23.98
CA ARG A 111 -27.39 -4.53 25.36
C ARG A 111 -27.28 -6.04 25.50
N ASP A 112 -27.85 -6.80 24.57
CA ASP A 112 -27.78 -8.27 24.55
C ASP A 112 -26.35 -8.76 24.38
N ALA A 113 -25.58 -8.19 23.45
CA ALA A 113 -24.20 -8.57 23.25
C ALA A 113 -23.36 -8.32 24.51
N ARG A 114 -23.57 -7.20 25.22
CA ARG A 114 -22.88 -6.94 26.49
C ARG A 114 -23.27 -7.95 27.59
N ARG A 115 -24.55 -8.33 27.70
CA ARG A 115 -24.98 -9.39 28.63
C ARG A 115 -24.30 -10.72 28.32
N GLN A 116 -24.27 -11.11 27.05
CA GLN A 116 -23.69 -12.37 26.61
C GLN A 116 -22.17 -12.39 26.80
N VAL A 117 -21.45 -11.32 26.45
CA VAL A 117 -19.99 -11.24 26.65
C VAL A 117 -19.64 -11.23 28.14
N ARG A 118 -20.44 -10.56 29.00
CA ARG A 118 -20.28 -10.63 30.46
C ARG A 118 -20.47 -12.06 31.00
N SER A 119 -21.29 -12.85 30.32
CA SER A 119 -21.50 -14.28 30.61
C SER A 119 -20.43 -15.20 29.99
N GLY A 120 -19.38 -14.65 29.38
CA GLY A 120 -18.26 -15.39 28.80
C GLY A 120 -18.36 -15.68 27.30
N ALA A 121 -19.37 -15.15 26.59
CA ALA A 121 -19.47 -15.36 25.15
C ALA A 121 -18.37 -14.62 24.37
N SER A 122 -17.84 -15.27 23.32
CA SER A 122 -16.85 -14.65 22.42
C SER A 122 -17.50 -13.60 21.52
N VAL A 123 -16.92 -12.38 21.51
CA VAL A 123 -17.36 -11.28 20.63
C VAL A 123 -17.36 -11.68 19.15
N ASP A 124 -16.38 -12.48 18.71
CA ASP A 124 -16.29 -12.92 17.31
C ASP A 124 -17.39 -13.93 16.93
N HIS A 125 -17.80 -14.77 17.88
CA HIS A 125 -18.93 -15.66 17.68
C HIS A 125 -20.23 -14.87 17.57
N LEU A 126 -20.47 -13.92 18.49
CA LEU A 126 -21.65 -13.06 18.47
C LEU A 126 -21.72 -12.18 17.23
N ALA A 127 -20.58 -11.63 16.78
CA ALA A 127 -20.54 -10.80 15.58
C ALA A 127 -20.98 -11.58 14.33
N ARG A 128 -20.50 -12.83 14.20
CA ARG A 128 -20.92 -13.74 13.13
C ARG A 128 -22.41 -14.11 13.23
N ALA A 129 -22.90 -14.41 14.43
CA ALA A 129 -24.31 -14.75 14.66
C ALA A 129 -25.25 -13.58 14.32
N ILE A 130 -24.86 -12.35 14.68
CA ILE A 130 -25.65 -11.13 14.43
C ILE A 130 -25.52 -10.67 12.97
N GLY A 131 -24.46 -11.06 12.25
CA GLY A 131 -24.18 -10.61 10.89
C GLY A 131 -23.53 -9.22 10.82
N VAL A 132 -22.70 -8.88 11.82
CA VAL A 132 -21.97 -7.61 11.91
C VAL A 132 -20.46 -7.87 11.93
N SER A 133 -19.65 -6.86 11.59
CA SER A 133 -18.20 -7.00 11.71
C SER A 133 -17.77 -7.11 13.18
N SER A 134 -16.87 -8.03 13.52
CA SER A 134 -16.30 -8.18 14.87
C SER A 134 -15.76 -6.87 15.44
N ARG A 135 -15.12 -6.05 14.60
CA ARG A 135 -14.58 -4.75 15.00
C ARG A 135 -15.68 -3.78 15.46
N ALA A 136 -16.82 -3.75 14.77
CA ALA A 136 -17.94 -2.88 15.15
C ALA A 136 -18.57 -3.36 16.47
N LEU A 137 -18.83 -4.66 16.61
CA LEU A 137 -19.41 -5.20 17.84
C LEU A 137 -18.47 -5.03 19.04
N SER A 138 -17.17 -5.30 18.86
CA SER A 138 -16.13 -5.06 19.87
C SER A 138 -16.14 -3.62 20.37
N LYS A 139 -16.16 -2.63 19.46
CA LYS A 139 -16.22 -1.22 19.85
C LYS A 139 -17.51 -0.86 20.61
N ALA A 140 -18.64 -1.49 20.27
CA ALA A 140 -19.91 -1.24 20.94
C ALA A 140 -19.96 -1.86 22.35
N VAL A 141 -19.50 -3.11 22.48
CA VAL A 141 -19.47 -3.86 23.75
C VAL A 141 -18.54 -3.21 24.76
N TYR A 142 -17.34 -2.80 24.33
CA TYR A 142 -16.33 -2.18 25.21
C TYR A 142 -16.47 -0.65 25.33
N GLY A 143 -17.57 -0.06 24.85
CA GLY A 143 -17.89 1.36 25.07
C GLY A 143 -17.04 2.37 24.30
N ALA A 144 -16.22 1.94 23.34
CA ALA A 144 -15.56 2.86 22.40
C ALA A 144 -16.59 3.58 21.52
N THR A 145 -17.72 2.91 21.26
CA THR A 145 -18.92 3.43 20.62
C THR A 145 -20.14 3.03 21.46
N TRP A 146 -21.32 3.59 21.18
CA TRP A 146 -22.55 3.25 21.93
C TRP A 146 -22.45 3.53 23.44
N ARG A 147 -21.80 4.65 23.80
CA ARG A 147 -21.66 5.11 25.19
C ARG A 147 -22.99 5.46 25.86
N ARG A 148 -23.98 5.91 25.08
CA ARG A 148 -25.35 6.24 25.55
C ARG A 148 -26.17 5.05 26.03
N VAL A 149 -25.70 3.83 25.76
CA VAL A 149 -26.38 2.60 26.19
C VAL A 149 -25.79 2.27 27.55
N ASP A 150 -26.43 2.70 28.63
CA ASP A 150 -25.82 2.62 29.97
C ASP A 150 -26.14 1.31 30.70
N ASP A 151 -27.20 0.60 30.30
CA ASP A 151 -27.61 -0.66 30.91
C ASP A 151 -27.67 -1.81 29.89
N PRO A 152 -26.79 -2.82 29.96
CA PRO A 152 -25.66 -2.94 30.89
C PRO A 152 -24.50 -1.98 30.53
N PRO A 153 -23.70 -1.53 31.53
CA PRO A 153 -22.59 -0.62 31.27
C PRO A 153 -21.54 -1.28 30.37
N PRO A 154 -20.76 -0.49 29.61
CA PRO A 154 -19.67 -1.02 28.81
C PRO A 154 -18.76 -1.95 29.60
N ILE A 155 -18.38 -3.06 29.00
CA ILE A 155 -17.46 -4.00 29.64
C ILE A 155 -16.06 -3.39 29.57
N SER A 156 -15.31 -3.48 30.67
CA SER A 156 -13.88 -3.15 30.65
C SER A 156 -13.20 -4.04 29.63
N ARG A 157 -12.42 -3.44 28.72
CA ARG A 157 -11.65 -4.22 27.76
C ARG A 157 -10.75 -5.18 28.57
N PRO A 158 -10.72 -6.49 28.26
CA PRO A 158 -9.85 -7.41 28.96
C PRO A 158 -8.43 -6.86 28.91
N MET A 159 -7.83 -6.70 30.09
CA MET A 159 -6.43 -6.36 30.18
C MET A 159 -5.66 -7.52 29.54
N PRO A 160 -4.59 -7.26 28.77
CA PRO A 160 -3.71 -8.32 28.29
C PRO A 160 -3.34 -9.23 29.47
N ALA A 161 -3.45 -10.54 29.30
CA ALA A 161 -3.23 -11.52 30.37
C ALA A 161 -1.79 -11.47 30.93
N ASP A 162 -0.90 -10.83 30.20
CA ASP A 162 0.49 -10.59 30.58
C ASP A 162 0.85 -9.15 30.15
N PRO A 163 1.21 -8.25 31.09
CA PRO A 163 1.62 -6.89 30.77
C PRO A 163 2.92 -6.83 29.96
N ASP A 164 3.76 -7.87 30.04
CA ASP A 164 4.99 -8.02 29.27
C ASP A 164 4.76 -8.74 27.93
N GLN A 165 3.58 -9.34 27.74
CA GLN A 165 3.16 -9.82 26.44
C GLN A 165 2.74 -8.60 25.63
N PRO A 166 3.56 -8.15 24.66
CA PRO A 166 3.23 -6.99 23.86
C PRO A 166 1.89 -7.27 23.22
N SER A 167 0.92 -6.38 23.47
CA SER A 167 -0.37 -6.46 22.78
C SER A 167 -0.09 -6.74 21.30
N PRO A 168 -0.85 -7.62 20.61
CA PRO A 168 -0.55 -8.05 19.23
C PRO A 168 -0.58 -6.89 18.22
N THR A 169 -0.72 -5.65 18.68
CA THR A 169 -0.69 -4.41 17.91
C THR A 169 0.60 -3.61 18.11
N VAL A 170 1.34 -3.80 19.22
CA VAL A 170 2.53 -3.00 19.55
C VAL A 170 3.77 -3.86 19.40
N LEU A 171 4.48 -3.64 18.28
CA LEU A 171 5.82 -4.20 18.09
C LEU A 171 6.78 -3.56 19.10
N ASN A 172 7.59 -4.38 19.77
CA ASN A 172 8.76 -3.91 20.53
C ASN A 172 10.04 -4.19 19.73
N GLU A 173 11.17 -3.58 20.13
CA GLU A 173 12.43 -3.71 19.39
C GLU A 173 12.89 -5.16 19.24
N ASP A 174 12.79 -5.96 20.30
CA ASP A 174 13.20 -7.37 20.29
C ASP A 174 12.35 -8.23 19.37
N HIS A 175 11.04 -7.95 19.31
CA HIS A 175 10.12 -8.58 18.38
C HIS A 175 10.48 -8.23 16.94
N VAL A 176 10.82 -6.97 16.67
CA VAL A 176 11.30 -6.56 15.34
C VAL A 176 12.62 -7.24 14.99
N ARG A 177 13.58 -7.33 15.92
CA ARG A 177 14.84 -8.08 15.73
C ARG A 177 14.57 -9.55 15.42
N ARG A 178 13.64 -10.18 16.14
CA ARG A 178 13.22 -11.57 15.90
C ARG A 178 12.58 -11.75 14.52
N LEU A 179 11.64 -10.87 14.13
CA LEU A 179 11.00 -10.90 12.81
C LEU A 179 12.02 -10.77 11.67
N ARG A 180 13.03 -9.90 11.81
CA ARG A 180 14.09 -9.74 10.82
C ARG A 180 14.99 -10.97 10.71
N ARG A 181 15.37 -11.60 11.82
CA ARG A 181 16.14 -12.85 11.81
C ARG A 181 15.37 -13.98 11.13
N GLU A 182 14.14 -14.25 11.55
CA GLU A 182 13.33 -15.31 10.93
C GLU A 182 13.12 -15.08 9.42
N HIS A 183 12.95 -13.83 8.99
CA HIS A 183 12.85 -13.49 7.57
C HIS A 183 14.17 -13.70 6.82
N ALA A 184 15.32 -13.35 7.42
CA ALA A 184 16.64 -13.63 6.84
C ALA A 184 16.89 -15.14 6.70
N ASP A 185 16.33 -15.95 7.60
CA ASP A 185 16.33 -17.42 7.53
C ASP A 185 15.33 -17.99 6.50
N GLY A 186 14.65 -17.13 5.73
CA GLY A 186 13.75 -17.52 4.63
C GLY A 186 12.26 -17.56 4.99
N ALA A 187 11.85 -17.16 6.20
CA ALA A 187 10.44 -17.11 6.54
C ALA A 187 9.70 -16.02 5.73
N SER A 188 8.57 -16.39 5.12
CA SER A 188 7.77 -15.40 4.38
C SER A 188 7.11 -14.38 5.31
N VAL A 189 7.02 -13.12 4.86
CA VAL A 189 6.34 -12.04 5.60
C VAL A 189 4.89 -12.41 5.98
N ARG A 190 4.18 -13.13 5.08
CA ARG A 190 2.80 -13.58 5.32
C ARG A 190 2.71 -14.61 6.43
N TYR A 191 3.65 -15.57 6.47
CA TYR A 191 3.75 -16.53 7.55
C TYR A 191 4.02 -15.81 8.89
N LEU A 192 4.98 -14.90 8.92
CA LEU A 192 5.32 -14.12 10.10
C LEU A 192 4.14 -13.28 10.61
N ALA A 193 3.41 -12.61 9.71
CA ALA A 193 2.20 -11.85 10.06
C ALA A 193 1.12 -12.73 10.69
N THR A 194 0.83 -13.87 10.07
CA THR A 194 -0.19 -14.81 10.57
C THR A 194 0.19 -15.39 11.92
N ARG A 195 1.43 -15.88 12.07
CA ARG A 195 1.94 -16.49 13.30
C ARG A 195 1.94 -15.52 14.48
N ASN A 196 2.23 -14.25 14.23
CA ASN A 196 2.33 -13.22 15.28
C ASN A 196 1.02 -12.45 15.49
N GLY A 197 -0.05 -12.75 14.74
CA GLY A 197 -1.32 -12.02 14.83
C GLY A 197 -1.22 -10.55 14.41
N LEU A 198 -0.23 -10.21 13.59
CA LEU A 198 0.07 -8.84 13.15
C LEU A 198 -0.48 -8.58 11.74
N PRO A 199 -0.89 -7.35 11.41
CA PRO A 199 -1.19 -6.98 10.03
C PRO A 199 0.02 -7.17 9.12
N TYR A 200 -0.20 -7.66 7.90
CA TYR A 200 0.87 -7.89 6.91
C TYR A 200 1.77 -6.67 6.72
N ASN A 201 1.18 -5.48 6.51
CA ASN A 201 1.95 -4.25 6.29
C ASN A 201 2.82 -3.89 7.49
N THR A 202 2.34 -4.11 8.72
CA THR A 202 3.11 -3.83 9.94
C THR A 202 4.36 -4.70 10.02
N VAL A 203 4.25 -5.99 9.71
CA VAL A 203 5.40 -6.90 9.66
C VAL A 203 6.32 -6.55 8.50
N HIS A 204 5.76 -6.25 7.33
CA HIS A 204 6.51 -5.85 6.13
C HIS A 204 7.34 -4.59 6.34
N ASP A 205 6.74 -3.53 6.90
CA ASP A 205 7.40 -2.25 7.19
C ASP A 205 8.47 -2.41 8.29
N ALA A 206 8.21 -3.25 9.29
CA ALA A 206 9.16 -3.54 10.37
C ALA A 206 10.39 -4.30 9.86
N ILE A 207 10.19 -5.30 9.01
CA ILE A 207 11.28 -6.07 8.38
C ILE A 207 12.11 -5.17 7.47
N ARG A 208 11.47 -4.33 6.64
CA ARG A 208 12.15 -3.39 5.73
C ARG A 208 12.81 -2.21 6.45
N GLY A 209 12.53 -2.01 7.74
CA GLY A 209 13.05 -0.89 8.51
C GLY A 209 12.43 0.46 8.17
N VAL A 210 11.28 0.49 7.47
CA VAL A 210 10.56 1.73 7.11
C VAL A 210 10.12 2.47 8.37
N THR A 211 9.57 1.75 9.35
CA THR A 211 9.09 2.32 10.63
C THR A 211 10.07 2.09 11.78
N TRP A 212 10.95 1.09 11.65
CA TRP A 212 11.88 0.65 12.71
C TRP A 212 13.35 0.79 12.29
N GLY A 213 13.68 1.90 11.62
CA GLY A 213 15.05 2.16 11.13
C GLY A 213 16.10 2.25 12.25
N HIS A 214 15.70 2.64 13.46
CA HIS A 214 16.58 2.73 14.63
C HIS A 214 16.91 1.38 15.27
N VAL A 215 16.10 0.35 15.05
CA VAL A 215 16.37 -1.00 15.57
C VAL A 215 17.44 -1.61 14.67
N GLY A 216 18.70 -1.28 14.96
CA GLY A 216 19.88 -1.74 14.24
C GLY A 216 20.11 -3.23 14.40
N GLY A 217 19.45 -4.03 13.59
CA GLY A 217 20.01 -5.29 13.09
C GLY A 217 20.38 -5.02 11.65
N GLN A 218 21.58 -5.43 11.23
CA GLN A 218 22.03 -5.37 9.83
C GLN A 218 20.84 -5.75 8.95
N VAL A 219 20.23 -4.75 8.31
CA VAL A 219 19.39 -5.04 7.15
C VAL A 219 20.39 -5.72 6.23
N PRO A 220 20.20 -7.00 5.84
CA PRO A 220 21.10 -7.60 4.89
C PRO A 220 21.14 -6.65 3.70
N GLU A 221 22.28 -5.98 3.51
CA GLU A 221 22.53 -5.14 2.33
C GLU A 221 22.32 -5.97 1.06
N ASP A 222 22.41 -7.30 1.21
CA ASP A 222 22.33 -8.34 0.20
C ASP A 222 21.01 -9.12 0.14
N LEU A 223 19.89 -8.64 0.72
CA LEU A 223 18.64 -9.02 0.08
C LEU A 223 18.77 -8.45 -1.34
N PRO A 224 18.73 -9.27 -2.42
CA PRO A 224 18.76 -8.76 -3.78
C PRO A 224 17.53 -7.88 -3.89
N GLY A 225 17.71 -6.60 -3.58
CA GLY A 225 16.71 -5.59 -3.78
C GLY A 225 16.43 -5.74 -5.25
N GLU A 226 15.22 -6.17 -5.60
CA GLU A 226 14.71 -6.02 -6.96
C GLU A 226 15.29 -4.72 -7.47
N PRO A 227 16.19 -4.75 -8.47
CA PRO A 227 17.13 -3.68 -8.73
C PRO A 227 16.30 -2.42 -8.74
N ARG A 228 16.38 -1.66 -7.64
CA ARG A 228 15.51 -0.51 -7.45
C ARG A 228 15.92 0.35 -8.61
N ARG A 229 15.06 0.41 -9.65
CA ARG A 229 15.39 1.09 -10.90
C ARG A 229 15.99 2.40 -10.47
N PRO A 230 17.29 2.67 -10.74
CA PRO A 230 18.04 3.73 -10.10
C PRO A 230 17.15 4.95 -10.11
N GLY A 231 16.72 5.36 -8.90
CA GLY A 231 15.51 6.15 -8.74
C GLY A 231 15.62 7.36 -9.63
N VAL A 232 14.93 7.34 -10.77
CA VAL A 232 15.00 8.43 -11.74
C VAL A 232 14.31 9.58 -11.05
N LEU A 233 15.11 10.44 -10.42
CA LEU A 233 14.62 11.61 -9.73
C LEU A 233 13.89 12.45 -10.77
N LEU A 234 12.58 12.59 -10.56
CA LEU A 234 11.76 13.48 -11.37
C LEU A 234 12.30 14.89 -11.21
N THR A 235 12.74 15.50 -12.30
CA THR A 235 13.12 16.91 -12.33
C THR A 235 11.92 17.77 -12.76
N ALA A 236 11.90 19.04 -12.37
CA ALA A 236 10.88 19.99 -12.82
C ALA A 236 10.79 20.05 -14.36
N ALA A 237 11.94 19.96 -15.05
CA ALA A 237 12.00 19.93 -16.51
C ALA A 237 11.28 18.71 -17.10
N SER A 238 11.54 17.51 -16.56
CA SER A 238 10.86 16.28 -17.00
C SER A 238 9.35 16.33 -16.74
N VAL A 239 8.92 16.90 -15.61
CA VAL A 239 7.50 17.08 -15.31
C VAL A 239 6.84 18.07 -16.27
N GLY A 240 7.51 19.17 -16.58
CA GLY A 240 7.04 20.13 -17.58
C GLY A 240 6.93 19.51 -18.98
N GLU A 241 7.89 18.69 -19.39
CA GLU A 241 7.82 17.96 -20.66
C GLU A 241 6.64 16.97 -20.68
N MET A 242 6.45 16.19 -19.62
CA MET A 242 5.31 15.27 -19.50
C MET A 242 3.97 15.99 -19.60
N ARG A 243 3.81 17.15 -18.96
CA ARG A 243 2.58 17.94 -19.01
C ARG A 243 2.31 18.51 -20.39
N ARG A 244 3.32 19.11 -21.04
CA ARG A 244 3.20 19.60 -22.43
C ARG A 244 2.85 18.49 -23.40
N ALA A 245 3.52 17.34 -23.29
CA ALA A 245 3.24 16.18 -24.13
C ALA A 245 1.83 15.62 -23.91
N HIS A 246 1.36 15.54 -22.65
CA HIS A 246 0.01 15.08 -22.36
C HIS A 246 -1.06 16.06 -22.86
N ALA A 247 -0.85 17.37 -22.68
CA ALA A 247 -1.72 18.40 -23.24
C ALA A 247 -1.79 18.32 -24.78
N GLY A 248 -0.70 17.89 -25.43
CA GLY A 248 -0.65 17.57 -26.86
C GLY A 248 -1.23 16.19 -27.23
N GLY A 249 -1.91 15.49 -26.33
CA GLY A 249 -2.60 14.22 -26.60
C GLY A 249 -1.80 12.95 -26.31
N ALA A 250 -0.55 13.04 -25.84
CA ALA A 250 0.20 11.84 -25.47
C ALA A 250 -0.49 11.08 -24.32
N SER A 251 -0.56 9.77 -24.41
CA SER A 251 -1.15 8.95 -23.35
C SER A 251 -0.22 8.85 -22.14
N LEU A 252 -0.77 8.82 -20.93
CA LEU A 252 0.02 8.64 -19.69
C LEU A 252 0.89 7.36 -19.71
N ARG A 253 0.46 6.33 -20.45
CA ARG A 253 1.23 5.08 -20.60
C ARG A 253 2.44 5.27 -21.51
N SER A 254 2.27 5.93 -22.66
CA SER A 254 3.40 6.28 -23.53
C SER A 254 4.44 7.15 -22.83
N LEU A 255 4.00 8.05 -21.94
CA LEU A 255 4.88 8.86 -21.10
C LEU A 255 5.60 8.01 -20.03
N ALA A 256 4.90 7.08 -19.37
CA ALA A 256 5.52 6.16 -18.43
C ALA A 256 6.65 5.34 -19.07
N ASP A 257 6.41 4.84 -20.29
CA ASP A 257 7.43 4.10 -21.05
C ASP A 257 8.59 5.01 -21.47
N LYS A 258 8.29 6.20 -22.01
CA LYS A 258 9.31 7.19 -22.44
C LYS A 258 10.25 7.59 -21.30
N PHE A 259 9.70 7.88 -20.12
CA PHE A 259 10.48 8.33 -18.96
C PHE A 259 10.95 7.17 -18.07
N ARG A 260 10.58 5.92 -18.40
CA ARG A 260 10.84 4.71 -17.59
C ARG A 260 10.34 4.83 -16.15
N LEU A 261 9.21 5.53 -15.99
CA LEU A 261 8.57 5.78 -14.70
C LEU A 261 7.36 4.86 -14.52
N GLU A 262 6.95 4.67 -13.27
CA GLU A 262 5.68 4.01 -12.99
C GLU A 262 4.50 4.89 -13.45
N TYR A 263 3.47 4.26 -14.02
CA TYR A 263 2.25 4.93 -14.48
C TYR A 263 1.61 5.82 -13.40
N ALA A 264 1.57 5.35 -12.15
CA ALA A 264 1.03 6.11 -11.03
C ALA A 264 1.79 7.41 -10.77
N THR A 265 3.13 7.36 -10.88
CA THR A 265 4.02 8.51 -10.71
C THR A 265 3.83 9.54 -11.80
N VAL A 266 3.78 9.10 -13.08
CA VAL A 266 3.50 9.99 -14.21
C VAL A 266 2.12 10.64 -14.05
N ARG A 267 1.09 9.86 -13.71
CA ARG A 267 -0.26 10.38 -13.46
C ARG A 267 -0.28 11.44 -12.35
N ALA A 268 0.42 11.21 -11.24
CA ALA A 268 0.49 12.16 -10.13
C ALA A 268 1.24 13.44 -10.51
N ALA A 269 2.34 13.34 -11.26
CA ALA A 269 3.13 14.48 -11.69
C ALA A 269 2.40 15.36 -12.72
N VAL A 270 1.80 14.72 -13.73
CA VAL A 270 1.06 15.40 -14.81
C VAL A 270 -0.18 16.12 -14.28
N ARG A 271 -0.92 15.50 -13.36
CA ARG A 271 -2.08 16.11 -12.68
C ARG A 271 -1.71 17.11 -11.59
N GLY A 272 -0.41 17.29 -11.34
CA GLY A 272 0.09 18.18 -10.29
C GLY A 272 -0.21 17.73 -8.87
N ALA A 273 -0.57 16.48 -8.62
CA ALA A 273 -0.81 15.98 -7.26
C ALA A 273 0.45 16.12 -6.38
N THR A 274 1.62 15.79 -6.93
CA THR A 274 2.93 15.87 -6.26
C THR A 274 3.75 17.11 -6.65
N TRP A 275 3.43 17.75 -7.78
CA TRP A 275 4.18 18.89 -8.35
C TRP A 275 3.32 20.15 -8.46
N ARG A 276 2.60 20.51 -7.37
CA ARG A 276 1.69 21.68 -7.34
C ARG A 276 2.40 23.01 -7.53
N HIS A 277 3.67 23.10 -7.11
CA HIS A 277 4.48 24.32 -7.20
C HIS A 277 4.93 24.63 -8.63
N LEU A 278 4.94 23.64 -9.53
CA LEU A 278 5.24 23.87 -10.94
C LEU A 278 3.97 24.40 -11.61
N THR A 279 3.89 25.71 -11.80
CA THR A 279 2.71 26.39 -12.37
C THR A 279 2.76 26.47 -13.89
N ASP A 280 3.95 26.43 -14.49
CA ASP A 280 4.16 26.44 -15.93
C ASP A 280 5.00 25.23 -16.37
N PRO A 281 4.45 24.30 -17.18
CA PRO A 281 3.08 24.25 -17.68
C PRO A 281 2.06 23.87 -16.58
N PRO A 282 0.81 24.36 -16.67
CA PRO A 282 -0.21 24.09 -15.67
C PRO A 282 -0.50 22.59 -15.58
N PRO A 283 -0.90 22.08 -14.40
CA PRO A 283 -1.29 20.69 -14.24
C PRO A 283 -2.47 20.36 -15.15
N VAL A 284 -2.37 19.24 -15.88
CA VAL A 284 -3.43 18.79 -16.76
C VAL A 284 -4.49 18.14 -15.87
N PRO A 285 -5.73 18.66 -15.80
CA PRO A 285 -6.78 18.04 -15.00
C PRO A 285 -7.01 16.61 -15.50
N ALA A 286 -7.57 15.76 -14.63
CA ALA A 286 -7.88 14.39 -15.00
C ALA A 286 -8.97 14.36 -16.08
N THR A 287 -8.59 14.52 -17.34
CA THR A 287 -9.46 14.25 -18.48
C THR A 287 -9.82 12.76 -18.41
N GLY A 288 -11.12 12.43 -18.36
CA GLY A 288 -11.56 11.04 -18.50
C GLY A 288 -11.84 10.25 -17.21
N ARG A 289 -12.34 10.87 -16.15
CA ARG A 289 -13.52 10.26 -15.51
C ARG A 289 -14.63 11.27 -15.68
N GLY A 290 -15.62 10.96 -16.52
CA GLY A 290 -16.82 11.75 -16.77
C GLY A 290 -17.66 11.95 -15.51
N GLY A 291 -17.09 12.61 -14.51
CA GLY A 291 -17.81 13.21 -13.41
C GLY A 291 -18.45 14.49 -13.89
N ARG A 292 -19.43 14.96 -13.12
CA ARG A 292 -20.26 16.14 -13.40
C ARG A 292 -19.49 17.48 -13.52
N HIS A 293 -18.15 17.45 -13.47
CA HIS A 293 -17.25 18.62 -13.48
C HIS A 293 -16.12 18.47 -14.53
N ALA A 294 -16.38 17.75 -15.62
CA ALA A 294 -15.39 17.54 -16.68
C ALA A 294 -15.09 18.81 -17.48
N LEU A 295 -16.00 19.78 -17.48
CA LEU A 295 -15.91 21.05 -18.18
C LEU A 295 -15.92 22.22 -17.18
N THR A 296 -15.23 23.30 -17.52
CA THR A 296 -15.41 24.59 -16.84
C THR A 296 -16.75 25.21 -17.24
N SER A 297 -17.28 26.13 -16.43
CA SER A 297 -18.55 26.82 -16.77
C SER A 297 -18.52 27.51 -18.15
N GLU A 298 -17.36 28.02 -18.55
CA GLU A 298 -17.13 28.60 -19.88
C GLU A 298 -17.22 27.54 -20.99
N GLN A 299 -16.54 26.39 -20.82
CA GLN A 299 -16.63 25.28 -21.75
C GLN A 299 -18.03 24.67 -21.83
N GLU A 300 -18.79 24.68 -20.73
CA GLU A 300 -20.19 24.26 -20.73
C GLU A 300 -21.06 25.22 -21.57
N ALA A 301 -20.84 26.53 -21.47
CA ALA A 301 -21.53 27.52 -22.29
C ALA A 301 -21.19 27.39 -23.77
N ASP A 302 -19.91 27.19 -24.11
CA ASP A 302 -19.47 26.96 -25.49
C ASP A 302 -20.06 25.67 -26.07
N LEU A 303 -20.13 24.59 -25.28
CA LEU A 303 -20.75 23.34 -25.69
C LEU A 303 -22.24 23.52 -26.00
N VAL A 304 -22.97 24.25 -25.15
CA VAL A 304 -24.39 24.57 -25.38
C VAL A 304 -24.56 25.43 -26.64
N GLY A 305 -23.74 26.48 -26.78
CA GLY A 305 -23.76 27.35 -27.96
C GLY A 305 -23.50 26.58 -29.26
N MET A 306 -22.48 25.70 -29.28
CA MET A 306 -22.24 24.82 -30.43
C MET A 306 -23.44 23.93 -30.74
N ARG A 307 -24.09 23.33 -29.73
CA ARG A 307 -25.25 22.47 -29.94
C ARG A 307 -26.42 23.21 -30.56
N GLU A 308 -26.71 24.43 -30.09
CA GLU A 308 -27.88 25.21 -30.49
C GLU A 308 -27.68 25.92 -31.83
N GLN A 309 -26.48 26.42 -32.09
CA GLN A 309 -26.20 27.18 -33.31
C GLN A 309 -25.90 26.28 -34.52
N SER A 310 -25.17 25.18 -34.31
CA SER A 310 -24.69 24.33 -35.40
C SER A 310 -25.40 22.99 -35.53
N GLY A 311 -26.24 22.62 -34.54
CA GLY A 311 -26.85 21.29 -34.48
C GLY A 311 -25.87 20.14 -34.23
N SER A 312 -24.61 20.45 -33.86
CA SER A 312 -23.55 19.46 -33.60
C SER A 312 -24.03 18.32 -32.72
N THR A 313 -23.78 17.07 -33.14
CA THR A 313 -24.14 15.86 -32.38
C THR A 313 -23.34 15.76 -31.07
N TYR A 314 -23.85 15.04 -30.07
CA TYR A 314 -23.14 14.88 -28.80
C TYR A 314 -21.80 14.14 -28.95
N ALA A 315 -21.67 13.27 -29.96
CA ALA A 315 -20.39 12.66 -30.32
C ALA A 315 -19.38 13.69 -30.83
N GLN A 316 -19.81 14.61 -31.71
CA GLN A 316 -18.96 15.71 -32.19
C GLN A 316 -18.57 16.68 -31.07
N LEU A 317 -19.50 17.01 -30.16
CA LEU A 317 -19.22 17.81 -28.98
C LEU A 317 -18.26 17.07 -28.03
N GLY A 318 -18.44 15.77 -27.82
CA GLY A 318 -17.53 14.95 -27.04
C GLY A 318 -16.10 15.01 -27.58
N ALA A 319 -15.93 14.86 -28.89
CA ALA A 319 -14.64 14.96 -29.56
C ALA A 319 -14.03 16.37 -29.42
N ALA A 320 -14.82 17.43 -29.64
CA ALA A 320 -14.35 18.82 -29.58
C ALA A 320 -13.84 19.21 -28.17
N PHE A 321 -14.51 18.73 -27.12
CA PHE A 321 -14.18 19.07 -25.73
C PHE A 321 -13.36 18.00 -25.00
N GLY A 322 -12.97 16.91 -25.68
CA GLY A 322 -12.23 15.81 -25.05
C GLY A 322 -13.00 15.09 -23.95
N ILE A 323 -14.34 15.00 -24.09
CA ILE A 323 -15.24 14.33 -23.15
C ILE A 323 -16.02 13.21 -23.84
N SER A 324 -16.66 12.33 -23.07
CA SER A 324 -17.54 11.32 -23.64
C SER A 324 -18.83 11.93 -24.17
N GLU A 325 -19.44 11.29 -25.18
CA GLU A 325 -20.76 11.66 -25.70
C GLU A 325 -21.81 11.79 -24.59
N SER A 326 -21.86 10.82 -23.67
CA SER A 326 -22.80 10.85 -22.54
C SER A 326 -22.55 12.05 -21.62
N THR A 327 -21.28 12.42 -21.42
CA THR A 327 -20.94 13.63 -20.63
C THR A 327 -21.43 14.89 -21.34
N ALA A 328 -21.24 15.01 -22.66
CA ALA A 328 -21.73 16.14 -23.44
C ALA A 328 -23.27 16.27 -23.34
N TRP A 329 -24.00 15.16 -23.45
CA TRP A 329 -25.45 15.13 -23.26
C TRP A 329 -25.88 15.57 -21.86
N HIS A 330 -25.24 15.06 -20.81
CA HIS A 330 -25.56 15.41 -19.43
C HIS A 330 -25.30 16.89 -19.11
N VAL A 331 -24.21 17.45 -19.61
CA VAL A 331 -23.89 18.88 -19.48
C VAL A 331 -24.99 19.70 -20.15
N TYR A 332 -25.28 19.42 -21.43
CA TYR A 332 -26.32 20.13 -22.17
C TYR A 332 -27.69 20.08 -21.46
N LYS A 333 -28.13 18.89 -21.03
CA LYS A 333 -29.39 18.70 -20.32
C LYS A 333 -29.45 19.49 -19.00
N ARG A 334 -28.34 19.52 -18.24
CA ARG A 334 -28.26 20.26 -16.97
C ARG A 334 -28.33 21.77 -17.19
N CYS A 335 -27.56 22.30 -18.14
CA CYS A 335 -27.55 23.73 -18.45
C CYS A 335 -28.93 24.21 -18.91
N ARG A 336 -29.59 23.45 -19.80
CA ARG A 336 -30.93 23.79 -20.28
C ARG A 336 -32.01 23.67 -19.19
N GLY A 337 -31.90 22.71 -18.29
CA GLY A 337 -32.85 22.53 -17.19
C GLY A 337 -32.67 23.52 -16.03
N SER A 338 -31.65 24.37 -16.06
CA SER A 338 -31.36 25.37 -15.01
C SER A 338 -31.66 26.80 -15.46
N ALA A 339 -32.08 27.01 -16.71
CA ALA A 339 -32.57 28.31 -17.16
C ALA A 339 -33.95 28.55 -16.51
N PRO A 340 -34.14 29.65 -15.76
CA PRO A 340 -35.46 30.02 -15.29
C PRO A 340 -36.36 30.33 -16.50
N ASP A 341 -37.55 29.73 -16.52
CA ASP A 341 -38.63 30.06 -17.46
C ASP A 341 -39.03 31.54 -17.33
#